data_AF-A0A8H5B7I9-F1
#
_entry.id   AF-A0A8H5B7I9-F1
#
_cell.length_a   1.000
_cell.length_b   1.000
_cell.length_c   1.000
_cell.angle_alpha   90.00
_cell.angle_beta   90.00
_cell.angle_gamma   90.00
#
_symmetry.space_group_name_H-M   'P 1'
#
loop_
_entity.id
_entity.type
_entity.pdbx_description
1 polymer ?
#
loop_
_entity_poly.entity_id
_entity_poly.type
_entity_poly.pdbx_seq_one_letter_code
_entity_poly.pdbx_strand_id
1 'polypeptide(L)'
;MLLDLGKLRARALPILTKTAHISAPFITTFLLIHLSAPAVASIGGSSLASSTMLLGREYYQTALGEPLLVLFPIVTHSSAGILKRLLYLLSSSPEEPTLFDMPKPSRFSLPRSLTSALSLTSQLLLLLLPIHYLTHRAHPTLDLVSIDAVGPSELDYEFVKTGLRTWPVRSWMIYSGLVGAGAVHVIEGMRVIYNTWVAPRRREQAAGKEGEKNAVRSTHAISRLPKLRIMFALLGIATPVLAGLYVISSEPAYTFASLVERYSAAFEQSFVFRI
;
A
#
# COMPACT_ATOMS: atom_id res chain seq x y z
N MET A 1 2.13 29.06 -27.67
CA MET A 1 3.21 28.09 -27.39
C MET A 1 2.56 26.75 -27.05
N LEU A 2 2.35 25.88 -28.05
CA LEU A 2 1.76 24.56 -27.82
C LEU A 2 2.78 23.70 -27.06
N LEU A 3 2.38 23.15 -25.93
CA LEU A 3 3.23 22.28 -25.12
C LEU A 3 3.53 21.00 -25.91
N ASP A 4 4.80 20.72 -26.20
CA ASP A 4 5.20 19.45 -26.83
C ASP A 4 5.06 18.31 -25.81
N LEU A 5 3.86 17.71 -25.78
CA LEU A 5 3.50 16.63 -24.85
C LEU A 5 4.42 15.41 -25.00
N GLY A 6 4.99 15.17 -26.18
CA GLY A 6 5.94 14.09 -26.43
C GLY A 6 7.26 14.31 -25.68
N LYS A 7 7.84 15.50 -25.78
CA LYS A 7 9.06 15.88 -25.03
C LYS A 7 8.82 15.91 -23.53
N LEU A 8 7.66 16.43 -23.09
CA LEU A 8 7.28 16.41 -21.68
C LEU A 8 7.22 14.97 -21.16
N ARG A 9 6.54 14.07 -21.87
CA ARG A 9 6.44 12.65 -21.51
C ARG A 9 7.81 11.98 -21.42
N ALA A 10 8.69 12.18 -22.39
CA ALA A 10 10.02 11.58 -22.42
C ALA A 10 10.86 12.00 -21.19
N ARG A 11 10.75 13.25 -20.76
CA ARG A 11 11.46 13.78 -19.57
C ARG A 11 10.79 13.39 -18.24
N ALA A 12 9.46 13.41 -18.19
CA ALA A 12 8.71 13.20 -16.96
C ALA A 12 8.66 11.72 -16.53
N LEU A 13 8.51 10.78 -17.47
CA LEU A 13 8.34 9.36 -17.12
C LEU A 13 9.51 8.77 -16.30
N PRO A 14 10.79 9.04 -16.60
CA PRO A 14 11.91 8.59 -15.77
C PRO A 14 11.88 9.19 -14.36
N ILE A 15 11.55 10.48 -14.23
CA ILE A 15 11.47 11.19 -12.95
C ILE A 15 10.37 10.57 -12.10
N LEU A 16 9.15 10.47 -12.62
CA LEU A 16 8.01 9.88 -11.91
C LEU A 16 8.28 8.43 -11.51
N THR A 17 8.98 7.66 -12.36
CA THR A 17 9.38 6.29 -12.03
C THR A 17 10.35 6.25 -10.85
N LYS A 18 11.36 7.13 -10.84
CA LYS A 18 12.29 7.26 -9.71
C LYS A 18 11.57 7.71 -8.44
N THR A 19 10.69 8.70 -8.53
CA THR A 19 9.89 9.18 -7.39
C THR A 19 9.09 8.03 -6.76
N ALA A 20 8.34 7.27 -7.55
CA ALA A 20 7.57 6.13 -7.04
C ALA A 20 8.47 5.04 -6.42
N HIS A 21 9.64 4.77 -7.00
CA HIS A 21 10.57 3.78 -6.47
C HIS A 21 11.29 4.25 -5.19
N ILE A 22 11.61 5.54 -5.07
CA ILE A 22 12.28 6.12 -3.89
C ILE A 22 11.34 6.19 -2.68
N SER A 23 10.05 6.44 -2.90
CA SER A 23 9.06 6.46 -1.81
C SER A 23 8.66 5.06 -1.32
N ALA A 24 8.84 4.02 -2.14
CA ALA A 24 8.39 2.67 -1.82
C ALA A 24 9.03 2.04 -0.55
N PRO A 25 10.34 2.22 -0.25
CA PRO A 25 10.93 1.75 1.00
C PRO A 25 10.28 2.34 2.25
N PHE A 26 9.93 3.63 2.25
CA PHE A 26 9.26 4.27 3.39
C PHE A 26 7.88 3.66 3.63
N ILE A 27 7.10 3.47 2.56
CA ILE A 27 5.79 2.80 2.64
C ILE A 27 5.96 1.36 3.13
N THR A 28 6.99 0.65 2.65
CA THR A 28 7.25 -0.74 3.07
C THR A 28 7.60 -0.81 4.56
N THR A 29 8.46 0.08 5.07
CA THR A 29 8.78 0.16 6.49
C THR A 29 7.55 0.47 7.33
N PHE A 30 6.73 1.44 6.92
CA PHE A 30 5.45 1.73 7.57
C PHE A 30 4.55 0.49 7.60
N LEU A 31 4.37 -0.20 6.47
CA LEU A 31 3.54 -1.41 6.40
C LEU A 31 4.07 -2.53 7.30
N LEU A 32 5.38 -2.74 7.38
CA LEU A 32 5.97 -3.76 8.25
C LEU A 32 5.63 -3.49 9.72
N ILE A 33 5.79 -2.25 10.18
CA ILE A 33 5.47 -1.86 11.55
C ILE A 33 3.96 -1.92 11.78
N HIS A 34 3.16 -1.35 10.88
CA HIS A 34 1.71 -1.27 11.01
C HIS A 34 1.04 -2.65 10.99
N LEU A 35 1.46 -3.55 10.10
CA LEU A 35 0.91 -4.91 9.99
C LEU A 35 1.44 -5.86 11.06
N SER A 36 2.50 -5.50 11.79
CA SER A 36 3.00 -6.32 12.90
C SER A 36 1.97 -6.43 14.02
N ALA A 37 1.30 -5.32 14.37
CA ALA A 37 0.32 -5.27 15.45
C ALA A 37 -0.87 -6.23 15.25
N PRO A 38 -1.59 -6.22 14.11
CA PRO A 38 -2.67 -7.19 13.90
C PRO A 38 -2.12 -8.61 13.68
N ALA A 39 -0.90 -8.80 13.17
CA ALA A 39 -0.35 -10.14 12.96
C ALA A 39 -0.06 -10.87 14.29
N VAL A 40 0.53 -10.17 15.28
CA VAL A 40 0.86 -10.77 16.59
C VAL A 40 -0.38 -11.04 17.45
N ALA A 41 -1.54 -10.48 17.09
CA ALA A 41 -2.79 -10.74 17.77
C ALA A 41 -3.19 -12.23 17.74
N SER A 42 -2.71 -12.99 16.74
CA SER A 42 -2.90 -14.45 16.68
C SER A 42 -2.24 -15.22 17.84
N ILE A 43 -1.29 -14.59 18.53
CA ILE A 43 -0.54 -15.17 19.66
C ILE A 43 -1.01 -14.58 20.99
N GLY A 44 -1.15 -13.25 21.06
CA GLY A 44 -1.39 -12.53 22.31
C GLY A 44 -2.68 -11.71 22.35
N GLY A 45 -3.60 -11.94 21.41
CA GLY A 45 -4.91 -11.30 21.42
C GLY A 45 -4.91 -9.79 21.16
N SER A 46 -6.02 -9.11 21.49
CA SER A 46 -6.11 -7.65 21.35
C SER A 46 -5.10 -6.92 22.23
N SER A 47 -4.75 -7.46 23.39
CA SER A 47 -3.79 -6.85 24.32
C SER A 47 -2.39 -6.71 23.70
N LEU A 48 -1.83 -7.80 23.16
CA LEU A 48 -0.51 -7.75 22.52
C LEU A 48 -0.54 -6.89 21.24
N ALA A 49 -1.66 -6.93 20.50
CA ALA A 49 -1.86 -6.08 19.33
C ALA A 49 -1.85 -4.59 19.71
N SER A 50 -2.56 -4.21 20.78
CA SER A 50 -2.60 -2.84 21.31
C SER A 50 -1.21 -2.38 21.75
N SER A 51 -0.48 -3.18 22.54
CA SER A 51 0.89 -2.84 22.97
C SER A 51 1.84 -2.70 21.78
N THR A 52 1.77 -3.60 20.81
CA THR A 52 2.60 -3.55 19.60
C THR A 52 2.28 -2.32 18.74
N MET A 53 1.00 -1.98 18.62
CA MET A 53 0.57 -0.78 17.92
C MET A 53 1.10 0.47 18.60
N LEU A 54 1.00 0.60 19.93
CA LEU A 54 1.52 1.74 20.68
C LEU A 54 3.02 1.95 20.41
N LEU A 55 3.82 0.88 20.41
CA LEU A 55 5.23 0.96 20.02
C LEU A 55 5.42 1.46 18.58
N GLY A 56 4.58 1.01 17.66
CA GLY A 56 4.60 1.49 16.27
C GLY A 56 4.26 2.98 16.14
N ARG A 57 3.33 3.49 16.97
CA ARG A 57 2.93 4.91 16.95
C ARG A 57 4.08 5.84 17.29
N GLU A 58 4.93 5.47 18.24
CA GLU A 58 6.12 6.25 18.60
C GLU A 58 7.08 6.40 17.41
N TYR A 59 7.10 5.42 16.50
CA TYR A 59 7.97 5.47 15.33
C TYR A 59 7.43 6.35 14.21
N TYR A 60 6.13 6.25 13.87
CA TYR A 60 5.59 6.90 12.66
C TYR A 60 4.40 7.84 12.89
N GLN A 61 3.79 7.91 14.08
CA GLN A 61 2.66 8.82 14.39
C GLN A 61 3.07 10.03 15.24
N THR A 62 4.30 10.52 15.08
CA THR A 62 4.74 11.78 15.67
C THR A 62 4.34 12.98 14.79
N ALA A 63 4.41 14.19 15.34
CA ALA A 63 4.08 15.43 14.62
C ALA A 63 4.84 15.59 13.28
N LEU A 64 6.06 15.04 13.19
CA LEU A 64 6.85 15.02 11.96
C LEU A 64 6.80 13.65 11.25
N GLY A 65 6.74 12.55 12.02
CA GLY A 65 6.76 11.19 11.49
C GLY A 65 5.57 10.91 10.58
N GLU A 66 4.36 11.30 10.97
CA GLU A 66 3.17 10.98 10.17
C GLU A 66 3.16 11.75 8.84
N PRO A 67 3.37 13.09 8.81
CA PRO A 67 3.44 13.81 7.55
C PRO A 67 4.59 13.35 6.65
N LEU A 68 5.79 13.13 7.21
CA LEU A 68 7.00 12.93 6.41
C LEU A 68 7.30 11.47 6.06
N LEU A 69 7.00 10.53 6.96
CA LEU A 69 7.35 9.11 6.79
C LEU A 69 6.16 8.26 6.31
N VAL A 70 4.93 8.75 6.46
CA VAL A 70 3.71 8.01 6.07
C VAL A 70 2.98 8.72 4.94
N LEU A 71 2.45 9.92 5.18
CA LEU A 71 1.57 10.60 4.23
C LEU A 71 2.33 11.07 2.98
N PHE A 72 3.47 11.73 3.15
CA PHE A 72 4.26 12.22 2.01
C PHE A 72 4.72 11.07 1.08
N PRO A 73 5.29 9.95 1.57
CA PRO A 73 5.61 8.81 0.72
C PRO A 73 4.40 8.21 0.00
N ILE A 74 3.27 8.02 0.69
CA ILE A 74 2.04 7.45 0.09
C ILE A 74 1.50 8.36 -1.01
N VAL A 75 1.39 9.67 -0.73
CA VAL A 75 0.88 10.66 -1.69
C VAL A 75 1.81 10.77 -2.89
N THR A 76 3.12 10.88 -2.67
CA THR A 76 4.11 10.99 -3.76
C THR A 76 4.16 9.73 -4.61
N HIS A 77 4.12 8.54 -4.01
CA HIS A 77 4.06 7.27 -4.71
C HIS A 77 2.82 7.16 -5.61
N SER A 78 1.65 7.41 -5.01
CA SER A 78 0.36 7.28 -5.68
C SER A 78 0.21 8.30 -6.80
N SER A 79 0.58 9.56 -6.53
CA SER A 79 0.55 10.65 -7.51
C SER A 79 1.50 10.37 -8.68
N ALA A 80 2.71 9.88 -8.42
CA ALA A 80 3.63 9.51 -9.50
C ALA A 80 3.06 8.38 -10.38
N GLY A 81 2.41 7.38 -9.78
CA GLY A 81 1.71 6.31 -10.51
C GLY A 81 0.56 6.82 -11.39
N ILE A 82 -0.29 7.71 -10.84
CA ILE A 82 -1.41 8.32 -11.54
C ILE A 82 -0.91 9.21 -12.69
N LEU A 83 0.04 10.11 -12.42
CA LEU A 83 0.61 11.01 -13.43
C LEU A 83 1.27 10.25 -14.58
N LYS A 84 2.00 9.15 -14.31
CA LYS A 84 2.57 8.31 -15.37
C LYS A 84 1.49 7.79 -16.33
N ARG A 85 0.33 7.41 -15.79
CA ARG A 85 -0.78 6.89 -16.58
C ARG A 85 -1.49 8.01 -17.35
N LEU A 86 -1.75 9.15 -16.71
CA LEU A 86 -2.35 10.32 -17.35
C LEU A 86 -1.47 10.84 -18.50
N LEU A 87 -0.17 10.99 -18.27
CA LEU A 87 0.77 11.42 -19.32
C LEU A 87 0.80 10.42 -20.49
N TYR A 88 0.72 9.12 -20.22
CA TYR A 88 0.66 8.13 -21.30
C TYR A 88 -0.64 8.25 -22.11
N LEU A 89 -1.78 8.41 -21.45
CA LEU A 89 -3.08 8.56 -22.12
C LEU A 89 -3.14 9.87 -22.94
N LEU A 90 -2.69 10.99 -22.36
CA LEU A 90 -2.74 12.31 -22.99
C LEU A 90 -1.71 12.50 -24.10
N SER A 91 -0.58 11.80 -24.05
CA SER A 91 0.46 11.85 -25.10
C SER A 91 0.30 10.76 -26.17
N SER A 92 -0.83 10.04 -26.19
CA SER A 92 -1.16 9.11 -27.26
C SER A 92 -1.73 9.87 -28.45
N SER A 93 -0.90 10.67 -29.13
CA SER A 93 -1.25 11.21 -30.46
C SER A 93 -1.04 10.10 -31.51
N PRO A 94 -1.93 9.94 -32.51
CA PRO A 94 -1.80 8.92 -33.55
C PRO A 94 -0.68 9.18 -34.57
N GLU A 95 0.01 10.31 -34.50
CA GLU A 95 1.07 10.63 -35.45
C GLU A 95 2.30 9.74 -35.19
N GLU A 96 2.53 8.81 -36.12
CA GLU A 96 3.78 8.06 -36.22
C GLU A 96 4.96 9.05 -36.18
N PRO A 97 5.85 8.96 -35.18
CA PRO A 97 7.08 9.72 -35.21
C PRO A 97 7.90 9.19 -36.39
N THR A 98 8.15 10.06 -37.37
CA THR A 98 9.12 9.84 -38.44
C THR A 98 10.46 9.38 -37.84
N LEU A 99 11.14 8.53 -38.60
CA LEU A 99 12.19 7.57 -38.20
C LEU A 99 13.46 8.17 -37.54
N PHE A 100 13.55 9.48 -37.31
CA PHE A 100 14.76 10.15 -36.84
C PHE A 100 14.49 11.05 -35.61
N ASP A 101 15.32 10.89 -34.57
CA ASP A 101 15.60 11.82 -33.46
C ASP A 101 14.81 11.85 -32.14
N MET A 102 13.84 10.97 -31.88
CA MET A 102 13.26 10.88 -30.51
C MET A 102 13.81 9.69 -29.71
N PRO A 103 14.42 9.92 -28.52
CA PRO A 103 14.82 8.84 -27.64
C PRO A 103 13.58 8.05 -27.19
N LYS A 104 13.46 6.81 -27.65
CA LYS A 104 12.37 5.91 -27.25
C LYS A 104 12.36 5.80 -25.71
N PRO A 105 11.22 6.05 -25.05
CA PRO A 105 11.15 5.89 -23.60
C PRO A 105 11.53 4.45 -23.25
N SER A 106 12.37 4.29 -22.23
CA SER A 106 12.79 2.96 -21.77
C SER A 106 11.55 2.10 -21.52
N ARG A 107 11.58 0.81 -21.91
CA ARG A 107 10.44 -0.10 -21.68
C ARG A 107 10.02 -0.18 -20.20
N PHE A 108 10.92 0.18 -19.28
CA PHE A 108 10.70 0.21 -17.83
C PHE A 108 9.91 1.43 -17.33
N SER A 109 9.81 2.50 -18.11
CA SER A 109 9.12 3.73 -17.72
C SER A 109 7.66 3.81 -18.17
N LEU A 110 7.20 2.85 -18.99
CA LEU A 110 5.82 2.79 -19.47
C LEU A 110 4.86 2.31 -18.36
N PRO A 111 3.62 2.85 -18.30
CA PRO A 111 2.61 2.33 -17.39
C PRO A 111 2.24 0.91 -17.77
N ARG A 112 1.93 0.08 -16.76
CA ARG A 112 1.48 -1.28 -16.96
C ARG A 112 0.00 -1.33 -17.33
N SER A 113 -0.40 -2.45 -17.94
CA SER A 113 -1.82 -2.75 -18.23
C SER A 113 -2.68 -2.56 -16.99
N LEU A 114 -3.87 -1.98 -17.16
CA LEU A 114 -4.87 -1.80 -16.11
C LEU A 114 -5.28 -3.12 -15.46
N THR A 115 -5.24 -4.22 -16.23
CA THR A 115 -5.59 -5.56 -15.76
C THR A 115 -4.43 -6.30 -15.07
N SER A 116 -3.24 -5.70 -14.99
CA SER A 116 -2.13 -6.31 -14.26
C SER A 116 -2.42 -6.32 -12.76
N ALA A 117 -1.98 -7.37 -12.05
CA ALA A 117 -2.16 -7.49 -10.60
C ALA A 117 -1.67 -6.24 -9.84
N LEU A 118 -0.55 -5.63 -10.27
CA LEU A 118 -0.05 -4.39 -9.68
C LEU A 118 -1.00 -3.20 -9.89
N SER A 119 -1.64 -3.09 -11.06
CA SER A 119 -2.58 -1.99 -11.35
C SER A 119 -3.92 -2.21 -10.66
N LEU A 120 -4.48 -3.43 -10.71
CA LEU A 120 -5.75 -3.75 -10.03
C LEU A 120 -5.65 -3.52 -8.52
N THR A 121 -4.57 -3.98 -7.89
CA THR A 121 -4.33 -3.74 -6.47
C THR A 121 -4.13 -2.27 -6.17
N SER A 122 -3.46 -1.49 -7.04
CA SER A 122 -3.33 -0.04 -6.85
C SER A 122 -4.68 0.68 -6.88
N GLN A 123 -5.59 0.29 -7.78
CA GLN A 123 -6.92 0.89 -7.89
C GLN A 123 -7.75 0.59 -6.65
N LEU A 124 -7.70 -0.65 -6.18
CA LEU A 124 -8.38 -1.05 -4.96
C LEU A 124 -7.81 -0.32 -3.74
N LEU A 125 -6.48 -0.19 -3.62
CA LEU A 125 -5.84 0.54 -2.54
C LEU A 125 -6.16 2.05 -2.58
N LEU A 126 -6.21 2.67 -3.76
CA LEU A 126 -6.62 4.08 -3.92
C LEU A 126 -8.03 4.35 -3.40
N LEU A 127 -8.92 3.34 -3.43
CA LEU A 127 -10.26 3.42 -2.88
C LEU A 127 -10.29 3.13 -1.37
N LEU A 128 -9.67 2.03 -0.95
CA LEU A 128 -9.80 1.55 0.44
C LEU A 128 -8.90 2.29 1.44
N LEU A 129 -7.72 2.76 1.02
CA LEU A 129 -6.76 3.39 1.92
C LEU A 129 -7.29 4.71 2.50
N PRO A 130 -7.92 5.62 1.72
CA PRO A 130 -8.55 6.82 2.30
C PRO A 130 -9.65 6.47 3.30
N ILE A 131 -10.49 5.46 3.02
CA ILE A 131 -11.55 5.03 3.93
C ILE A 131 -10.94 4.55 5.26
N HIS A 132 -9.89 3.73 5.19
CA HIS A 132 -9.19 3.24 6.38
C HIS A 132 -8.49 4.36 7.16
N TYR A 133 -7.75 5.24 6.49
CA TYR A 133 -7.08 6.38 7.13
C TYR A 133 -8.11 7.28 7.82
N LEU A 134 -9.19 7.64 7.13
CA LEU A 134 -10.22 8.49 7.72
C LEU A 134 -10.87 7.81 8.94
N THR A 135 -11.27 6.55 8.83
CA THR A 135 -11.96 5.83 9.90
C THR A 135 -11.07 5.56 11.12
N HIS A 136 -9.80 5.18 10.91
CA HIS A 136 -8.91 4.74 12.00
C HIS A 136 -7.93 5.79 12.48
N ARG A 137 -7.81 6.93 11.80
CA ARG A 137 -6.88 7.99 12.16
C ARG A 137 -7.52 9.37 12.28
N ALA A 138 -8.33 9.79 11.31
CA ALA A 138 -8.83 11.18 11.26
C ALA A 138 -10.16 11.38 12.02
N HIS A 139 -11.14 10.49 11.85
CA HIS A 139 -12.45 10.64 12.48
C HIS A 139 -12.42 10.53 14.00
N PRO A 140 -11.64 9.61 14.62
CA PRO A 140 -11.59 9.54 16.07
C PRO A 140 -11.03 10.80 16.72
N THR A 141 -10.24 11.61 16.00
CA THR A 141 -9.66 12.86 16.52
C THR A 141 -10.57 14.07 16.35
N LEU A 142 -11.78 13.91 15.84
CA LEU A 142 -12.72 15.02 15.68
C LEU A 142 -13.30 15.46 17.02
N ASP A 143 -13.33 16.76 17.24
CA ASP A 143 -13.91 17.42 18.43
C ASP A 143 -15.44 17.60 18.29
N LEU A 144 -16.13 16.52 17.93
CA LEU A 144 -17.59 16.48 17.88
C LEU A 144 -18.10 15.96 19.23
N VAL A 145 -19.20 16.51 19.75
CA VAL A 145 -19.78 16.10 21.05
C VAL A 145 -19.99 14.57 21.16
N SER A 146 -20.30 13.89 20.06
CA SER A 146 -20.50 12.44 20.03
C SER A 146 -19.22 11.61 20.01
N ILE A 147 -18.07 12.21 19.71
CA ILE A 147 -16.75 11.53 19.59
C ILE A 147 -15.83 12.00 20.71
N ASP A 148 -15.86 13.29 21.05
CA ASP A 148 -15.09 13.95 22.10
C ASP A 148 -13.59 13.65 21.95
N ALA A 149 -13.07 13.79 20.74
CA ALA A 149 -11.67 13.61 20.36
C ALA A 149 -10.97 12.41 21.05
N VAL A 150 -11.39 11.18 20.71
CA VAL A 150 -10.85 9.93 21.25
C VAL A 150 -9.33 9.98 21.31
N GLY A 151 -8.80 9.94 22.53
CA GLY A 151 -7.39 10.18 22.80
C GLY A 151 -6.49 9.06 22.28
N PRO A 152 -5.17 9.30 22.09
CA PRO A 152 -4.24 8.27 21.66
C PRO A 152 -4.19 7.03 22.58
N SER A 153 -4.45 7.21 23.88
CA SER A 153 -4.54 6.12 24.86
C SER A 153 -5.86 5.35 24.80
N GLU A 154 -6.92 5.96 24.26
CA GLU A 154 -8.23 5.35 24.09
C GLU A 154 -8.38 4.68 22.72
N LEU A 155 -7.57 5.08 21.73
CA LEU A 155 -7.61 4.51 20.39
C LEU A 155 -6.74 3.25 20.33
N ASP A 156 -7.28 2.06 20.61
CA ASP A 156 -6.53 0.80 20.59
C ASP A 156 -7.22 -0.31 19.79
N TYR A 157 -6.86 -1.59 19.97
CA TYR A 157 -7.54 -2.67 19.26
C TYR A 157 -8.99 -2.92 19.72
N GLU A 158 -9.44 -2.35 20.82
CA GLU A 158 -10.87 -2.37 21.16
C GLU A 158 -11.69 -1.46 20.23
N PHE A 159 -11.10 -0.37 19.71
CA PHE A 159 -11.71 0.43 18.63
C PHE A 159 -11.93 -0.42 17.38
N VAL A 160 -10.90 -1.19 16.98
CA VAL A 160 -10.98 -2.11 15.83
C VAL A 160 -12.00 -3.23 16.08
N LYS A 161 -12.00 -3.79 17.29
CA LYS A 161 -12.96 -4.83 17.73
C LYS A 161 -14.40 -4.33 17.67
N THR A 162 -14.64 -3.08 18.07
CA THR A 162 -15.96 -2.43 17.97
C THR A 162 -16.44 -2.39 16.52
N GLY A 163 -15.60 -1.95 15.59
CA GLY A 163 -15.94 -1.97 14.16
C GLY A 163 -16.21 -3.38 13.61
N LEU A 164 -15.41 -4.39 14.03
CA LEU A 164 -15.59 -5.79 13.63
C LEU A 164 -16.88 -6.41 14.16
N ARG A 165 -17.36 -5.98 15.32
CA ARG A 165 -18.58 -6.49 15.96
C ARG A 165 -19.83 -5.78 15.47
N THR A 166 -19.79 -4.46 15.35
CA THR A 166 -20.95 -3.66 14.95
C THR A 166 -21.21 -3.76 13.44
N TRP A 167 -20.16 -3.75 12.62
CA TRP A 167 -20.26 -3.83 11.15
C TRP A 167 -19.38 -4.94 10.56
N PRO A 168 -19.62 -6.22 10.90
CA PRO A 168 -18.71 -7.32 10.59
C PRO A 168 -18.40 -7.42 9.10
N VAL A 169 -19.43 -7.42 8.25
CA VAL A 169 -19.24 -7.59 6.79
C VAL A 169 -18.39 -6.45 6.22
N ARG A 170 -18.65 -5.20 6.62
CA ARG A 170 -17.95 -4.02 6.10
C ARG A 170 -16.50 -4.00 6.54
N SER A 171 -16.28 -4.21 7.83
CA SER A 171 -14.96 -4.27 8.44
C SER A 171 -14.12 -5.38 7.80
N TRP A 172 -14.67 -6.59 7.67
CA TRP A 172 -13.99 -7.71 7.01
C TRP A 172 -13.68 -7.45 5.54
N MET A 173 -14.60 -6.86 4.77
CA MET A 173 -14.36 -6.50 3.37
C MET A 173 -13.22 -5.47 3.24
N ILE A 174 -13.24 -4.41 4.04
CA ILE A 174 -12.22 -3.36 4.00
C ILE A 174 -10.86 -3.93 4.42
N TYR A 175 -10.77 -4.63 5.55
CA TYR A 175 -9.51 -5.18 6.04
C TYR A 175 -8.93 -6.25 5.10
N SER A 176 -9.75 -7.20 4.64
CA SER A 176 -9.30 -8.24 3.71
C SER A 176 -8.87 -7.63 2.37
N GLY A 177 -9.62 -6.64 1.88
CA GLY A 177 -9.30 -5.89 0.68
C GLY A 177 -7.96 -5.16 0.80
N LEU A 178 -7.74 -4.41 1.88
CA LEU A 178 -6.50 -3.66 2.12
C LEU A 178 -5.30 -4.58 2.30
N VAL A 179 -5.42 -5.58 3.16
CA VAL A 179 -4.31 -6.50 3.48
C VAL A 179 -3.96 -7.35 2.26
N GLY A 180 -4.96 -7.92 1.59
CA GLY A 180 -4.76 -8.73 0.39
C GLY A 180 -4.20 -7.91 -0.77
N ALA A 181 -4.79 -6.75 -1.06
CA ALA A 181 -4.31 -5.89 -2.14
C ALA A 181 -2.92 -5.33 -1.83
N GLY A 182 -2.69 -4.87 -0.60
CA GLY A 182 -1.41 -4.36 -0.12
C GLY A 182 -0.29 -5.39 -0.24
N ALA A 183 -0.53 -6.62 0.24
CA ALA A 183 0.44 -7.70 0.13
C ALA A 183 0.83 -8.01 -1.32
N VAL A 184 -0.16 -8.18 -2.20
CA VAL A 184 0.09 -8.45 -3.63
C VAL A 184 0.77 -7.25 -4.31
N HIS A 185 0.36 -6.01 -3.97
CA HIS A 185 0.94 -4.79 -4.53
C HIS A 185 2.42 -4.65 -4.17
N VAL A 186 2.79 -4.90 -2.92
CA VAL A 186 4.17 -4.87 -2.44
C VAL A 186 5.01 -5.93 -3.16
N ILE A 187 4.55 -7.18 -3.26
CA ILE A 187 5.31 -8.26 -3.90
C ILE A 187 5.53 -8.00 -5.40
N GLU A 188 4.49 -7.59 -6.14
CA GLU A 188 4.66 -7.23 -7.55
C GLU A 188 5.47 -5.94 -7.73
N GLY A 189 5.37 -4.99 -6.81
CA GLY A 189 6.16 -3.75 -6.75
C GLY A 189 7.65 -4.03 -6.56
N MET A 190 8.01 -4.86 -5.59
CA MET A 190 9.39 -5.32 -5.34
C MET A 190 9.98 -5.98 -6.58
N ARG A 191 9.21 -6.80 -7.28
CA ARG A 191 9.64 -7.39 -8.57
C ARG A 191 9.93 -6.32 -9.62
N VAL A 192 9.11 -5.26 -9.70
CA VAL A 192 9.36 -4.14 -10.64
C VAL A 192 10.68 -3.47 -10.32
N ILE A 193 10.88 -3.10 -9.05
CA ILE A 193 12.08 -2.42 -8.57
C ILE A 193 13.33 -3.28 -8.81
N TYR A 194 13.27 -4.57 -8.43
CA TYR A 194 14.37 -5.51 -8.65
C TYR A 194 14.76 -5.63 -10.12
N ASN A 195 13.79 -5.80 -11.02
CA ASN A 195 14.04 -5.91 -12.46
C ASN A 195 14.53 -4.61 -13.08
N THR A 196 14.23 -3.46 -12.47
CA THR A 196 14.64 -2.14 -12.98
C THR A 196 16.06 -1.80 -12.55
N TRP A 197 16.44 -2.08 -11.29
CA TRP A 197 17.68 -1.55 -10.71
C TRP A 197 18.73 -2.62 -10.39
N VAL A 198 18.30 -3.83 -10.02
CA VAL A 198 19.19 -4.86 -9.49
C VAL A 198 19.56 -5.87 -10.58
N ALA A 199 18.57 -6.38 -11.30
CA ALA A 199 18.78 -7.41 -12.33
C ALA A 199 19.73 -6.95 -13.46
N PRO A 200 19.65 -5.72 -14.01
CA PRO A 200 20.56 -5.27 -15.06
C PRO A 200 22.01 -5.22 -14.59
N ARG A 201 22.27 -4.68 -13.38
CA ARG A 201 23.62 -4.60 -12.80
C ARG A 201 24.23 -5.98 -12.57
N ARG A 202 23.43 -6.94 -12.10
CA ARG A 202 23.88 -8.33 -11.93
C ARG A 202 24.21 -9.01 -13.27
N ARG A 203 23.48 -8.70 -14.34
CA ARG A 203 23.75 -9.25 -15.69
C ARG A 203 25.06 -8.69 -16.25
N GLU A 204 25.29 -7.40 -16.08
CA GLU A 204 26.53 -6.73 -16.49
C GLU A 204 27.75 -7.31 -15.75
N GLN A 205 27.65 -7.50 -14.43
CA GLN A 205 28.70 -8.15 -13.63
C GLN A 205 28.92 -9.62 -14.02
N ALA A 206 27.88 -10.31 -14.48
CA ALA A 206 27.94 -11.71 -14.89
C ALA A 206 28.33 -11.90 -16.37
N ALA A 207 28.67 -10.83 -17.11
CA ALA A 207 28.98 -10.85 -18.54
C ALA A 207 30.33 -11.51 -18.90
N GLY A 208 30.75 -12.54 -18.15
CA GLY A 208 31.62 -13.60 -18.64
C GLY A 208 30.81 -14.61 -19.46
N LYS A 209 31.45 -15.26 -20.46
CA LYS A 209 30.80 -16.14 -21.45
C LYS A 209 29.95 -17.29 -20.85
N GLU A 210 30.23 -17.72 -19.61
CA GLU A 210 29.42 -18.72 -18.88
C GLU A 210 28.41 -18.12 -17.90
N GLY A 211 28.68 -16.91 -17.38
CA GLY A 211 27.83 -16.21 -16.42
C GLY A 211 26.55 -15.66 -17.05
N GLU A 212 26.60 -15.27 -18.33
CA GLU A 212 25.45 -14.72 -19.04
C GLU A 212 24.32 -15.75 -19.19
N LYS A 213 24.65 -16.99 -19.60
CA LYS A 213 23.66 -18.08 -19.73
C LYS A 213 23.00 -18.42 -18.39
N ASN A 214 23.78 -18.46 -17.31
CA ASN A 214 23.27 -18.75 -15.97
C ASN A 214 22.47 -17.59 -15.36
N ALA A 215 22.87 -16.35 -15.59
CA ALA A 215 22.16 -15.14 -15.14
C ALA A 215 20.81 -14.97 -15.86
N VAL A 216 20.75 -15.27 -17.16
CA VAL A 216 19.49 -15.28 -17.94
C VAL A 216 18.56 -16.40 -17.45
N ARG A 217 19.09 -17.61 -17.18
CA ARG A 217 18.29 -18.75 -16.69
C ARG A 217 17.72 -18.51 -15.29
N SER A 218 18.51 -17.94 -14.37
CA SER A 218 18.09 -17.61 -13.00
C SER A 218 17.05 -16.49 -12.95
N THR A 219 17.24 -15.41 -13.72
CA THR A 219 16.24 -14.32 -13.80
C THR A 219 14.93 -14.76 -14.47
N HIS A 220 14.99 -15.72 -15.39
CA HIS A 220 13.79 -16.36 -15.95
C HIS A 220 13.09 -17.32 -14.99
N ALA A 221 13.82 -18.03 -14.13
CA ALA A 221 13.21 -18.93 -13.14
C ALA A 221 12.36 -18.17 -12.10
N ILE A 222 12.88 -17.07 -11.54
CA ILE A 222 12.17 -16.25 -10.54
C ILE A 222 10.94 -15.53 -11.15
N SER A 223 10.98 -15.22 -12.45
CA SER A 223 9.88 -14.52 -13.13
C SER A 223 8.73 -15.44 -13.57
N ARG A 224 8.95 -16.75 -13.70
CA ARG A 224 7.99 -17.73 -14.27
C ARG A 224 6.96 -18.31 -13.31
N LEU A 225 7.03 -18.04 -12.00
CA LEU A 225 6.07 -18.59 -11.03
C LEU A 225 5.16 -17.49 -10.43
N PRO A 226 4.23 -16.90 -11.22
CA PRO A 226 3.29 -15.90 -10.71
C PRO A 226 2.45 -16.46 -9.56
N LYS A 227 2.08 -17.74 -9.63
CA LYS A 227 1.34 -18.43 -8.57
C LYS A 227 2.10 -18.44 -7.24
N LEU A 228 3.40 -18.77 -7.28
CA LEU A 228 4.23 -18.82 -6.07
C LEU A 228 4.36 -17.44 -5.41
N ARG A 229 4.47 -16.37 -6.21
CA ARG A 229 4.54 -14.99 -5.67
C ARG A 229 3.24 -14.56 -5.00
N ILE A 230 2.10 -14.83 -5.65
CA ILE A 230 0.79 -14.56 -5.04
C ILE A 230 0.63 -15.39 -3.77
N MET A 231 1.07 -16.65 -3.78
CA MET A 231 1.06 -17.51 -2.61
C MET A 231 1.93 -16.96 -1.47
N PHE A 232 3.12 -16.42 -1.76
CA PHE A 232 3.93 -15.72 -0.76
C PHE A 232 3.25 -14.46 -0.21
N ALA A 233 2.61 -13.66 -1.06
CA ALA A 233 1.86 -12.49 -0.61
C ALA A 233 0.72 -12.89 0.34
N LEU A 234 -0.07 -13.89 -0.07
CA LEU A 234 -1.23 -14.34 0.69
C LEU A 234 -0.83 -15.06 1.97
N LEU A 235 -0.01 -16.10 1.88
CA LEU A 235 0.36 -16.92 3.04
C LEU A 235 1.36 -16.22 3.97
N GLY A 236 2.28 -15.43 3.42
CA GLY A 236 3.36 -14.81 4.19
C GLY A 236 3.00 -13.48 4.84
N ILE A 237 2.05 -12.73 4.26
CA ILE A 237 1.67 -11.39 4.76
C ILE A 237 0.19 -11.37 5.14
N ALA A 238 -0.70 -11.75 4.22
CA ALA A 238 -2.13 -11.58 4.46
C ALA A 238 -2.67 -12.54 5.53
N THR A 239 -2.28 -13.81 5.50
CA THR A 239 -2.78 -14.82 6.42
C THR A 239 -2.45 -14.51 7.89
N PRO A 240 -1.20 -14.16 8.29
CA PRO A 240 -0.92 -13.81 9.68
C PRO A 240 -1.77 -12.62 10.19
N VAL A 241 -1.92 -11.59 9.36
CA VAL A 241 -2.70 -10.40 9.70
C VAL A 241 -4.19 -10.72 9.83
N LEU A 242 -4.76 -11.45 8.87
CA LEU A 242 -6.19 -11.80 8.90
C LEU A 242 -6.51 -12.82 10.00
N ALA A 243 -5.59 -13.73 10.30
CA ALA A 243 -5.73 -14.65 11.43
C ALA A 243 -5.74 -13.89 12.76
N GLY A 244 -4.88 -12.88 12.93
CA GLY A 244 -4.92 -12.05 14.13
C GLY A 244 -6.16 -11.18 14.23
N LEU A 245 -6.65 -10.59 13.13
CA LEU A 245 -7.95 -9.91 13.11
C LEU A 245 -9.12 -10.85 13.45
N TYR A 246 -9.05 -12.11 13.02
CA TYR A 246 -10.03 -13.12 13.41
C TYR A 246 -10.01 -13.34 14.92
N VAL A 247 -8.84 -13.50 15.54
CA VAL A 247 -8.71 -13.61 16.99
C VAL A 247 -9.31 -12.39 17.70
N ILE A 248 -8.93 -11.17 17.29
CA ILE A 248 -9.49 -9.92 17.84
C ILE A 248 -11.02 -9.89 17.73
N SER A 249 -11.59 -10.32 16.59
CA SER A 249 -13.04 -10.32 16.40
C SER A 249 -13.78 -11.28 17.34
N SER A 250 -13.10 -12.37 17.75
CA SER A 250 -13.66 -13.43 18.59
C SER A 250 -13.59 -13.13 20.09
N GLU A 251 -12.67 -12.27 20.51
CA GLU A 251 -12.50 -11.92 21.92
C GLU A 251 -13.65 -11.06 22.44
N PRO A 252 -14.03 -11.18 23.73
CA PRO A 252 -14.91 -10.24 24.42
C PRO A 252 -14.44 -8.79 24.28
N ALA A 253 -15.39 -7.85 24.27
CA ALA A 253 -15.07 -6.43 24.32
C ALA A 253 -14.74 -6.05 25.77
N TYR A 254 -13.61 -5.39 25.97
CA TYR A 254 -13.15 -4.91 27.28
C TYR A 254 -13.19 -3.38 27.30
N THR A 255 -14.35 -2.82 26.97
CA THR A 255 -14.54 -1.38 26.81
C THR A 255 -15.83 -0.92 27.48
N PHE A 256 -15.80 0.27 28.08
CA PHE A 256 -17.00 0.89 28.65
C PHE A 256 -18.02 1.21 27.55
N ALA A 257 -19.31 1.07 27.87
CA ALA A 257 -20.39 1.33 26.92
C ALA A 257 -20.34 2.77 26.35
N SER A 258 -20.01 3.76 27.18
CA SER A 258 -19.85 5.16 26.75
C SER A 258 -18.71 5.34 25.73
N LEU A 259 -17.64 4.56 25.83
CA LEU A 259 -16.54 4.62 24.87
C LEU A 259 -16.91 3.90 23.56
N VAL A 260 -17.69 2.81 23.63
CA VAL A 260 -18.26 2.14 22.45
C VAL A 260 -19.18 3.07 21.65
N GLU A 261 -19.96 3.93 22.32
CA GLU A 261 -20.78 4.95 21.66
C GLU A 261 -19.91 5.97 20.91
N ARG A 262 -18.85 6.47 21.55
CA ARG A 262 -17.88 7.39 20.91
C ARG A 262 -17.19 6.74 19.70
N TYR A 263 -16.80 5.47 19.83
CA TYR A 263 -16.22 4.72 18.72
C TYR A 263 -17.21 4.59 17.56
N SER A 264 -18.45 4.21 17.84
CA SER A 264 -19.49 4.06 16.83
C SER A 264 -19.75 5.37 16.09
N ALA A 265 -19.82 6.48 16.83
CA ALA A 265 -19.95 7.82 16.25
C ALA A 265 -18.77 8.19 15.32
N ALA A 266 -17.55 7.74 15.63
CA ALA A 266 -16.38 7.95 14.76
C ALA A 266 -16.44 7.09 13.48
N PHE A 267 -16.91 5.84 13.58
CA PHE A 267 -17.14 4.99 12.40
C PHE A 267 -18.21 5.59 11.47
N GLU A 268 -19.31 6.08 12.04
CA GLU A 268 -20.45 6.65 11.30
C GLU A 268 -20.14 7.96 10.56
N GLN A 269 -19.00 8.61 10.83
CA GLN A 269 -18.54 9.70 9.96
C GLN A 269 -18.27 9.22 8.53
N SER A 270 -17.83 7.97 8.37
CA SER A 270 -17.66 7.36 7.05
C SER A 270 -19.01 6.88 6.52
N PHE A 271 -19.33 7.26 5.27
CA PHE A 271 -20.55 6.81 4.59
C PHE A 271 -20.65 5.28 4.50
N VAL A 272 -19.50 4.58 4.50
CA VAL A 272 -19.47 3.12 4.41
C VAL A 272 -20.13 2.47 5.62
N PHE A 273 -20.01 3.06 6.81
CA PHE A 273 -20.57 2.49 8.03
C PHE A 273 -22.00 2.99 8.33
N ARG A 274 -22.51 3.98 7.59
CA ARG A 274 -23.88 4.51 7.75
C ARG A 274 -24.96 3.79 6.96
N ILE A 275 -24.59 3.14 5.86
CA ILE A 275 -25.53 2.43 4.99
C ILE A 275 -25.97 1.10 5.59
#